data_AF-A0A558GA00-F1
#
_entry.id   AF-A0A558GA00-F1
#
_cell.length_a   1.000
_cell.length_b   1.000
_cell.length_c   1.000
_cell.angle_alpha   90.00
_cell.angle_beta   90.00
_cell.angle_gamma   90.00
#
_symmetry.space_group_name_H-M   'P 1'
#
loop_
_entity.id
_entity.type
_entity.pdbx_description
1 polymer ?
#
loop_
_entity_poly.entity_id
_entity_poly.type
_entity_poly.pdbx_seq_one_letter_code
_entity_poly.pdbx_strand_id
1 'polypeptide(L)' 'TVFLDDIDDFEEFNEVYGEFFDEDPPARSAVEVGNVPKGAAIEIEAVAVTE' A
#
# COMPACT_ATOMS: atom_id res chain seq x y z
N THR A 1 -2.02 6.03 -1.76
CA THR A 1 -1.47 5.33 -2.94
C THR A 1 -0.43 4.34 -2.49
N VAL A 2 -0.46 3.14 -3.06
CA VAL A 2 0.47 2.05 -2.75
C VAL A 2 1.28 1.74 -4.01
N PHE A 3 2.60 1.75 -3.87
CA PHE A 3 3.55 1.40 -4.91
C PHE A 3 4.23 0.09 -4.52
N LEU A 4 4.03 -0.96 -5.31
CA LEU A 4 4.70 -2.25 -5.14
C LEU A 4 5.89 -2.37 -6.09
N ASP A 5 6.94 -3.03 -5.62
CA ASP A 5 8.07 -3.43 -6.47
C ASP A 5 7.67 -4.57 -7.43
N ASP A 6 6.92 -5.54 -6.90
CA ASP A 6 6.36 -6.70 -7.59
C ASP A 6 4.86 -6.81 -7.27
N ILE A 7 3.99 -6.91 -8.29
CA ILE A 7 2.54 -7.05 -8.09
C ILE A 7 2.15 -8.43 -7.55
N ASP A 8 3.00 -9.45 -7.69
CA ASP A 8 2.70 -10.80 -7.18
C ASP A 8 2.63 -10.81 -5.64
N ASP A 9 3.25 -9.83 -4.97
CA ASP A 9 3.18 -9.62 -3.52
C ASP A 9 1.87 -8.96 -3.05
N PHE A 10 0.93 -8.67 -3.96
CA PHE A 10 -0.31 -7.93 -3.63
C PHE A 10 -1.17 -8.60 -2.55
N GLU A 11 -1.30 -9.93 -2.59
CA GLU A 11 -2.11 -10.67 -1.60
C GLU A 11 -1.49 -10.59 -0.20
N GLU A 12 -0.18 -10.79 -0.09
CA GLU A 12 0.57 -10.68 1.18
C GLU A 12 0.51 -9.26 1.74
N PHE A 13 0.74 -8.26 0.89
CA PHE A 13 0.54 -6.86 1.27
C PHE A 13 -0.88 -6.61 1.79
N ASN A 14 -1.90 -7.13 1.11
CA ASN A 14 -3.29 -6.83 1.44
C ASN A 14 -3.73 -7.45 2.77
N GLU A 15 -3.22 -8.64 3.11
CA GLU A 15 -3.44 -9.27 4.40
C GLU A 15 -2.92 -8.37 5.53
N VAL A 16 -1.65 -7.97 5.46
CA VAL A 16 -1.01 -7.11 6.47
C VAL A 16 -1.68 -5.73 6.53
N TYR A 17 -2.01 -5.13 5.39
CA TYR A 17 -2.68 -3.82 5.33
C TYR A 17 -4.05 -3.86 6.03
N GLY A 18 -4.77 -4.98 5.90
CA GLY A 18 -6.09 -5.17 6.52
C GLY A 18 -6.05 -5.07 8.03
N GLU A 19 -4.95 -5.49 8.67
CA GLU A 19 -4.77 -5.43 10.14
C GLU A 19 -4.70 -3.99 10.69
N PHE A 20 -4.48 -2.99 9.84
CA PHE A 20 -4.39 -1.57 10.25
C PHE A 20 -5.70 -0.80 10.05
N PHE A 21 -6.63 -1.32 9.25
CA PHE A 21 -7.85 -0.63 8.84
C PHE A 21 -9.06 -1.56 8.97
N ASP A 22 -9.43 -1.87 10.21
CA ASP A 22 -10.54 -2.78 10.54
C ASP A 22 -11.94 -2.19 10.22
N GLU A 23 -12.08 -0.86 10.25
CA GLU A 23 -13.33 -0.15 10.01
C GLU A 23 -13.07 1.06 9.09
N ASP A 24 -13.91 1.21 8.05
CA ASP A 24 -13.83 2.26 7.03
C ASP A 24 -12.42 2.48 6.41
N PRO A 25 -11.88 1.49 5.68
CA PRO A 25 -10.56 1.61 5.06
C PRO A 25 -10.51 2.79 4.08
N PRO A 26 -9.39 3.52 4.01
CA PRO A 26 -9.27 4.67 3.13
C PRO A 26 -9.34 4.25 1.66
N ALA A 27 -9.83 5.17 0.83
CA ALA A 27 -9.72 5.01 -0.62
C ALA A 27 -8.23 4.87 -1.01
N ARG A 28 -7.91 3.88 -1.85
CA ARG A 28 -6.54 3.65 -2.32
C ARG A 28 -6.47 3.22 -3.78
N SER A 29 -5.29 3.43 -4.36
CA SER A 29 -4.83 2.77 -5.58
C SER A 29 -3.59 1.96 -5.24
N ALA A 30 -3.44 0.78 -5.83
CA ALA A 30 -2.28 -0.08 -5.71
C ALA A 30 -1.77 -0.43 -7.11
N VAL A 31 -0.49 -0.18 -7.37
CA VAL A 31 0.14 -0.37 -8.68
C VAL A 31 1.58 -0.84 -8.52
N GLU A 32 2.05 -1.62 -9.49
CA GLU A 32 3.47 -1.92 -9.63
C GLU A 32 4.21 -0.75 -10.28
N VAL A 33 5.40 -0.43 -9.76
CA VAL A 33 6.28 0.62 -10.29
C VAL A 33 7.63 0.08 -10.78
N GLY A 34 7.89 -1.21 -10.57
CA GLY A 34 9.05 -1.96 -11.02
C GLY A 34 10.38 -1.63 -10.34
N ASN A 35 10.49 -0.51 -9.62
CA ASN A 35 11.57 -0.21 -8.67
C ASN A 35 11.08 0.78 -7.61
N VAL A 36 11.08 0.37 -6.34
CA VAL A 36 10.81 1.27 -5.20
C VAL A 36 12.13 1.83 -4.63
N PRO A 37 12.19 3.10 -4.17
CA PRO A 37 13.41 3.70 -3.64
C PRO A 37 14.13 2.83 -2.60
N LYS A 38 15.46 2.77 -2.72
CA LYS A 38 16.36 1.95 -1.88
C LYS A 38 16.14 0.43 -1.98
N GLY A 39 15.39 -0.04 -2.98
CA GLY A 39 15.07 -1.47 -3.15
C GLY A 39 14.12 -1.99 -2.07
N ALA A 40 13.20 -1.14 -1.60
CA ALA A 40 12.11 -1.57 -0.73
C ALA A 40 11.10 -2.42 -1.52
N ALA A 41 10.34 -3.27 -0.83
CA ALA A 41 9.26 -4.03 -1.49
C ALA A 41 8.02 -3.16 -1.77
N ILE A 42 7.81 -2.13 -0.96
CA ILE A 42 6.59 -1.31 -0.99
C ILE A 42 6.86 0.11 -0.48
N GLU A 43 6.15 1.09 -1.05
CA GLU A 43 6.04 2.45 -0.53
C GLU A 43 4.56 2.89 -0.49
N ILE A 44 4.16 3.56 0.59
CA ILE A 44 2.77 4.01 0.78
C ILE A 44 2.74 5.51 1.05
N GLU A 45 2.03 6.23 0.19
CA GLU A 45 1.66 7.64 0.39
C GLU A 45 0.20 7.71 0.87
N ALA A 46 -0.09 8.54 1.87
CA ALA A 46 -1.44 8.70 2.41
C ALA A 46 -1.80 10.18 2.59
N VAL A 47 -3.08 10.48 2.38
CA VAL A 47 -3.69 11.77 2.71
C VAL A 47 -4.68 11.53 3.83
N ALA A 48 -4.59 12.33 4.90
CA ALA A 48 -5.50 12.29 6.04
C ALA A 48 -6.18 13.65 6.20
N VAL A 49 -7.38 13.63 6.78
CA VAL A 49 -8.16 14.82 7.13
C VAL A 49 -8.32 14.85 8.65
N THR A 50 -8.13 16.02 9.24
CA THR A 50 -8.45 16.27 10.65
C THR A 50 -9.84 16.88 10.75
N GLU A 51 -10.49 16.71 11.90
CA GLU A 51 -11.73 17.42 12.25
C GLU A 51 -11.54 18.94 12.27
#